data_AF-A0A2E8MBU4-F1
#
_entry.id   AF-A0A2E8MBU4-F1
#
_cell.length_a   1.000
_cell.length_b   1.000
_cell.length_c   1.000
_cell.angle_alpha   90.00
_cell.angle_beta   90.00
_cell.angle_gamma   90.00
#
_symmetry.space_group_name_H-M   'P 1'
#
loop_
_entity.id
_entity.type
_entity.pdbx_description
1 polymer ?
#
loop_
_entity_poly.entity_id
_entity_poly.type
_entity_poly.pdbx_seq_one_letter_code
_entity_poly.pdbx_strand_id
1 'polypeptide(L)'
;MSSHLVPLLTFALILLNTGLARAHKIDSMEFNFRESSEFWILEGEIDLTYMLPEFRGDPDAEALSRKEMMELSAEDWSVIHEKIEKTAKKLLAFTFADEDLPYLVSFPDFDKTPLLLPEEQQDVALITLRLLLEPSAGPGTLTLFWLDDLDAQLIIIPEEGDPYIALPGGEINLLAVDESGDPTQGTQGELFAWIKSGFAHVVPLGADHILFILGIFLLCPRLKPLLGQSLLFTLAHSITLTMAVKGWVSFNTTYIEILIATSIAWIGIENLWLKKVG
;
A
#
# COMPACT_ATOMS: atom_id res chain seq x y z
N MET A 1 -5.03 -51.58 -2.47
CA MET A 1 -4.99 -50.97 -3.82
C MET A 1 -6.43 -50.60 -4.17
N SER A 2 -6.80 -49.38 -4.53
CA SER A 2 -6.00 -48.30 -5.10
C SER A 2 -6.77 -46.96 -5.08
N SER A 3 -5.99 -45.89 -5.18
CA SER A 3 -6.17 -44.76 -6.12
C SER A 3 -7.01 -43.52 -5.79
N HIS A 4 -7.61 -43.33 -4.61
CA HIS A 4 -8.30 -42.05 -4.32
C HIS A 4 -7.68 -41.19 -3.20
N LEU A 5 -6.84 -41.77 -2.34
CA LEU A 5 -6.12 -41.02 -1.30
C LEU A 5 -4.80 -40.39 -1.80
N VAL A 6 -4.23 -40.93 -2.89
CA VAL A 6 -2.96 -40.44 -3.46
C VAL A 6 -3.11 -39.09 -4.17
N PRO A 7 -4.14 -38.80 -5.01
CA PRO A 7 -4.25 -37.48 -5.63
C PRO A 7 -4.63 -36.38 -4.62
N LEU A 8 -5.29 -36.74 -3.51
CA LEU A 8 -5.74 -35.83 -2.45
C LEU A 8 -4.57 -35.25 -1.63
N LEU A 9 -3.57 -36.07 -1.35
CA LEU A 9 -2.32 -35.57 -0.75
C LEU A 9 -1.46 -34.84 -1.77
N THR A 10 -1.44 -35.27 -3.04
CA THR A 10 -0.55 -34.67 -4.05
C THR A 10 -1.00 -33.26 -4.46
N PHE A 11 -2.31 -32.98 -4.52
CA PHE A 11 -2.81 -31.63 -4.85
C PHE A 11 -2.72 -30.65 -3.66
N ALA A 12 -2.95 -31.16 -2.43
CA ALA A 12 -2.72 -30.39 -1.21
C ALA A 12 -1.24 -30.08 -0.98
N LEU A 13 -0.32 -31.01 -1.31
CA LEU A 13 1.13 -30.76 -1.24
C LEU A 13 1.63 -29.80 -2.33
N ILE A 14 0.98 -29.76 -3.50
CA ILE A 14 1.34 -28.82 -4.57
C ILE A 14 0.90 -27.39 -4.21
N LEU A 15 -0.23 -27.21 -3.51
CA LEU A 15 -0.67 -25.91 -2.98
C LEU A 15 0.08 -25.48 -1.71
N LEU A 16 0.60 -26.43 -0.92
CA LEU A 16 1.47 -26.15 0.23
C LEU A 16 2.91 -25.77 -0.16
N ASN A 17 3.31 -25.94 -1.43
CA ASN A 17 4.69 -25.69 -1.87
C ASN A 17 4.84 -24.48 -2.81
N THR A 18 3.76 -23.74 -3.06
CA THR A 18 3.80 -22.51 -3.89
C THR A 18 3.53 -21.23 -3.09
N GLY A 19 3.86 -21.25 -1.79
CA GLY A 19 3.53 -20.15 -0.87
C GLY A 19 4.63 -19.84 0.13
N LEU A 20 5.90 -19.99 -0.25
CA LEU A 20 6.91 -19.04 0.24
C LEU A 20 6.60 -17.73 -0.47
N ALA A 21 5.52 -17.04 -0.08
CA ALA A 21 5.34 -15.63 -0.40
C ALA A 21 6.37 -14.88 0.45
N ARG A 22 7.61 -14.88 -0.07
CA ARG A 22 8.80 -14.29 0.54
C ARG A 22 9.14 -12.93 -0.08
N ALA A 23 8.22 -12.35 -0.83
CA ALA A 23 8.40 -11.05 -1.44
C ALA A 23 7.68 -10.00 -0.60
N HIS A 24 8.44 -9.12 0.06
CA HIS A 24 7.91 -7.89 0.62
C HIS A 24 7.64 -6.92 -0.54
N LYS A 25 6.41 -6.92 -1.05
CA LYS A 25 6.01 -6.04 -2.16
C LYS A 25 5.30 -4.80 -1.62
N ILE A 26 5.76 -3.64 -2.05
CA ILE A 26 5.13 -2.36 -1.74
C ILE A 26 4.35 -1.92 -2.96
N ASP A 27 3.03 -1.87 -2.78
CA ASP A 27 2.10 -1.51 -3.85
C ASP A 27 1.85 0.00 -3.91
N SER A 28 1.98 0.71 -2.80
CA SER A 28 1.77 2.16 -2.73
C SER A 28 2.63 2.87 -1.71
N MET A 29 2.92 4.14 -1.97
CA MET A 29 3.43 5.12 -1.02
C MET A 29 2.36 6.17 -0.74
N GLU A 30 2.15 6.49 0.54
CA GLU A 30 1.13 7.44 0.95
C GLU A 30 1.78 8.64 1.65
N PHE A 31 1.41 9.85 1.23
CA PHE A 31 1.82 11.09 1.88
C PHE A 31 0.61 11.96 2.17
N ASN A 32 0.57 12.53 3.37
CA ASN A 32 -0.36 13.59 3.72
C ASN A 32 0.20 14.91 3.21
N PHE A 33 -0.62 15.68 2.54
CA PHE A 33 -0.30 17.02 2.08
C PHE A 33 -0.98 18.06 2.97
N ARG A 34 -0.18 18.95 3.54
CA ARG A 34 -0.64 20.06 4.38
C ARG A 34 -0.07 21.37 3.91
N GLU A 35 -0.91 22.39 3.88
CA GLU A 35 -0.55 23.72 3.44
C GLU A 35 -0.39 24.62 4.67
N SER A 36 0.71 25.35 4.73
CA SER A 36 0.95 26.39 5.74
C SER A 36 1.47 27.65 5.05
N SER A 37 1.36 28.79 5.73
CA SER A 37 1.86 30.07 5.24
C SER A 37 3.38 30.12 5.11
N GLU A 38 4.11 29.24 5.82
CA GLU A 38 5.58 29.17 5.78
C GLU A 38 6.08 28.02 4.89
N PHE A 39 5.40 26.88 4.90
CA PHE A 39 5.82 25.68 4.17
C PHE A 39 4.61 24.90 3.66
N TRP A 40 4.72 24.36 2.45
CA TRP A 40 3.91 23.21 2.04
C TRP A 40 4.63 21.94 2.48
N ILE A 41 3.87 21.04 3.11
CA ILE A 41 4.42 19.88 3.81
C ILE A 41 3.84 18.61 3.21
N LEU A 42 4.71 17.71 2.74
CA LEU A 42 4.35 16.32 2.47
C LEU A 42 4.94 15.43 3.56
N GLU A 43 4.12 14.59 4.19
CA GLU A 43 4.55 13.70 5.26
C GLU A 43 3.93 12.31 5.13
N GLY A 44 4.77 11.28 5.12
CA GLY A 44 4.35 9.90 4.99
C GLY A 44 5.29 8.93 5.71
N GLU A 45 4.76 7.78 6.08
CA GLU A 45 5.57 6.66 6.57
C GLU A 45 5.95 5.80 5.36
N ILE A 46 7.25 5.53 5.23
CA ILE A 46 7.81 4.79 4.10
C ILE A 46 8.68 3.65 4.59
N ASP A 47 8.65 2.56 3.83
CA ASP A 47 9.43 1.37 4.14
C ASP A 47 10.92 1.58 3.85
N LEU A 48 11.77 1.30 4.83
CA LEU A 48 13.21 1.44 4.67
C LEU A 48 13.81 0.48 3.64
N THR A 49 13.27 -0.73 3.53
CA THR A 49 13.66 -1.73 2.52
C THR A 49 13.46 -1.17 1.12
N TYR A 50 12.37 -0.43 0.88
CA TYR A 50 12.12 0.19 -0.41
C TYR A 50 13.03 1.36 -0.73
N MET A 51 13.39 2.14 0.29
CA MET A 51 14.19 3.35 0.15
C MET A 51 15.69 3.06 0.01
N LEU A 52 16.13 1.91 0.50
CA LEU A 52 17.52 1.49 0.44
C LEU A 52 17.87 0.91 -0.93
N PRO A 53 18.87 1.46 -1.66
CA PRO A 53 19.21 1.02 -3.00
C PRO A 53 19.64 -0.45 -3.11
N GLU A 54 20.09 -1.06 -2.02
CA GLU A 54 20.54 -2.46 -2.01
C GLU A 54 19.38 -3.46 -2.12
N PHE A 55 18.19 -3.07 -1.64
CA PHE A 55 17.00 -3.92 -1.60
C PHE A 55 15.95 -3.49 -2.61
N ARG A 56 16.01 -2.23 -3.07
CA ARG A 56 15.07 -1.67 -4.03
C ARG A 56 15.03 -2.46 -5.34
N GLY A 57 13.85 -2.99 -5.68
CA GLY A 57 13.61 -3.73 -6.92
C GLY A 57 14.02 -5.20 -6.88
N ASP A 58 14.51 -5.70 -5.75
CA ASP A 58 14.76 -7.12 -5.53
C ASP A 58 13.44 -7.81 -5.12
N PRO A 59 12.89 -8.72 -5.95
CA PRO A 59 11.65 -9.42 -5.63
C PRO A 59 11.78 -10.41 -4.45
N ASP A 60 13.01 -10.78 -4.08
CA ASP A 60 13.28 -11.71 -2.98
C ASP A 60 13.73 -10.98 -1.69
N ALA A 61 13.75 -9.64 -1.69
CA ALA A 61 14.08 -8.86 -0.49
C ALA A 61 13.01 -9.05 0.60
N GLU A 62 13.46 -9.47 1.77
CA GLU A 62 12.64 -9.49 2.98
C GLU A 62 12.60 -8.09 3.61
N ALA A 63 11.47 -7.75 4.23
CA ALA A 63 11.31 -6.49 4.95
C ALA A 63 12.34 -6.39 6.08
N LEU A 64 12.99 -5.23 6.21
CA LEU A 64 13.91 -4.98 7.32
C LEU A 64 13.15 -4.99 8.66
N SER A 65 13.71 -5.67 9.66
CA SER A 65 13.11 -5.72 11.00
C SER A 65 13.24 -4.39 11.71
N ARG A 66 12.12 -3.86 12.23
CA ARG A 66 12.13 -2.63 13.05
C ARG A 66 13.06 -2.77 14.25
N LYS A 67 13.02 -3.91 14.93
CA LYS A 67 13.85 -4.17 16.12
C LYS A 67 15.32 -4.15 15.79
N GLU A 68 15.73 -4.85 14.74
CA GLU A 68 17.14 -4.90 14.32
C GLU A 68 17.64 -3.53 13.89
N MET A 69 16.83 -2.77 13.15
CA MET A 69 17.18 -1.41 12.72
C MET A 69 17.36 -0.45 13.90
N MET A 70 16.54 -0.58 14.95
CA MET A 70 16.66 0.24 16.16
C MET A 70 17.90 -0.09 17.02
N GLU A 71 18.55 -1.25 16.82
CA GLU A 71 19.77 -1.65 17.52
C GLU A 71 21.06 -1.14 16.85
N LEU A 72 20.95 -0.59 15.63
CA LEU A 72 22.10 -0.08 14.87
C LEU A 72 22.78 1.11 15.54
N SER A 73 24.07 1.29 15.24
CA SER A 73 24.84 2.41 15.76
C SER A 73 24.46 3.73 15.07
N ALA A 74 24.81 4.86 15.69
CA ALA A 74 24.61 6.18 15.08
C ALA A 74 25.41 6.36 13.76
N GLU A 75 26.53 5.65 13.61
CA GLU A 75 27.33 5.67 12.38
C GLU A 75 26.61 4.93 11.24
N ASP A 76 26.06 3.75 11.51
CA ASP A 76 25.26 2.99 10.54
C ASP A 76 24.03 3.78 10.09
N TRP A 77 23.36 4.44 11.04
CA TRP A 77 22.21 5.29 10.76
C TRP A 77 22.53 6.53 9.95
N SER A 78 23.70 7.14 10.13
CA SER A 78 24.15 8.26 9.29
C SER A 78 24.29 7.83 7.82
N VAL A 79 24.83 6.63 7.58
CA VAL A 79 24.94 6.05 6.24
C VAL A 79 23.56 5.73 5.66
N ILE A 80 22.65 5.16 6.44
CA ILE A 80 21.27 4.88 6.02
C ILE A 80 20.56 6.19 5.66
N HIS A 81 20.66 7.21 6.52
CA HIS A 81 20.07 8.53 6.30
C HIS A 81 20.49 9.13 4.96
N GLU A 82 21.80 9.14 4.65
CA GLU A 82 22.31 9.65 3.37
C GLU A 82 21.70 8.89 2.17
N LYS A 83 21.59 7.56 2.26
CA LYS A 83 21.02 6.73 1.20
C LYS A 83 19.53 7.02 0.99
N ILE A 84 18.73 7.01 2.06
CA ILE A 84 17.28 7.23 1.94
C ILE A 84 16.95 8.66 1.48
N GLU A 85 17.75 9.66 1.89
CA GLU A 85 17.60 11.03 1.40
C GLU A 85 17.87 11.12 -0.10
N LYS A 86 18.96 10.47 -0.57
CA LYS A 86 19.31 10.42 -1.99
C LYS A 86 18.25 9.67 -2.80
N THR A 87 17.67 8.61 -2.26
CA THR A 87 16.56 7.90 -2.91
C THR A 87 15.32 8.77 -2.98
N ALA A 88 14.90 9.42 -1.87
CA ALA A 88 13.76 10.34 -1.88
C ALA A 88 13.91 11.42 -2.96
N LYS A 89 15.11 12.00 -3.08
CA LYS A 89 15.45 13.01 -4.10
C LYS A 89 15.43 12.51 -5.53
N LYS A 90 15.54 11.21 -5.75
CA LYS A 90 15.40 10.60 -7.09
C LYS A 90 13.96 10.31 -7.45
N LEU A 91 13.13 9.97 -6.46
CA LEU A 91 11.75 9.52 -6.68
C LEU A 91 10.78 10.69 -6.77
N LEU A 92 11.06 11.79 -6.08
CA LEU A 92 10.16 12.92 -5.96
C LEU A 92 10.84 14.17 -6.52
N ALA A 93 10.18 14.82 -7.46
CA ALA A 93 10.56 16.13 -7.94
C ALA A 93 9.34 17.05 -7.90
N PHE A 94 9.58 18.35 -7.74
CA PHE A 94 8.51 19.34 -7.66
C PHE A 94 8.81 20.49 -8.59
N THR A 95 7.78 21.00 -9.23
CA THR A 95 7.84 22.27 -9.97
C THR A 95 6.76 23.21 -9.47
N PHE A 96 7.01 24.50 -9.57
CA PHE A 96 6.01 25.53 -9.39
C PHE A 96 6.03 26.46 -10.60
N ALA A 97 4.87 26.67 -11.23
CA ALA A 97 4.77 27.44 -12.48
C ALA A 97 5.76 26.96 -13.55
N ASP A 98 5.91 25.63 -13.68
CA ASP A 98 6.84 24.94 -14.60
C ASP A 98 8.34 25.20 -14.34
N GLU A 99 8.70 25.81 -13.21
CA GLU A 99 10.09 25.97 -12.75
C GLU A 99 10.40 24.98 -11.61
N ASP A 100 11.62 24.45 -11.57
CA ASP A 100 12.05 23.52 -10.52
C ASP A 100 11.93 24.16 -9.13
N LEU A 101 11.19 23.50 -8.23
CA LEU A 101 10.99 23.95 -6.86
C LEU A 101 11.88 23.13 -5.91
N PRO A 102 12.91 23.72 -5.30
CA PRO A 102 13.73 23.02 -4.31
C PRO A 102 12.91 22.72 -3.05
N TYR A 103 13.28 21.63 -2.37
CA TYR A 103 12.63 21.19 -1.15
C TYR A 103 13.66 20.62 -0.17
N LEU A 104 13.31 20.66 1.11
CA LEU A 104 14.10 20.06 2.18
C LEU A 104 13.52 18.72 2.57
N VAL A 105 14.40 17.73 2.69
CA VAL A 105 14.09 16.40 3.19
C VAL A 105 14.45 16.36 4.67
N SER A 106 13.54 15.89 5.51
CA SER A 106 13.77 15.67 6.93
C SER A 106 13.13 14.36 7.38
N PHE A 107 13.69 13.78 8.43
CA PHE A 107 13.22 12.53 9.02
C PHE A 107 12.96 12.76 10.52
N PRO A 108 11.72 13.10 10.91
CA PRO A 108 11.38 13.48 12.29
C PRO A 108 11.71 12.42 13.35
N ASP A 109 11.84 11.16 12.94
CA ASP A 109 12.17 10.07 13.86
C ASP A 109 13.59 10.18 14.45
N PHE A 110 14.52 10.82 13.73
CA PHE A 110 15.89 11.05 14.22
C PHE A 110 15.98 12.11 15.31
N ASP A 111 14.99 12.97 15.43
CA ASP A 111 14.94 13.99 16.49
C ASP A 111 14.63 13.36 17.87
N LYS A 112 14.14 12.10 17.88
CA LYS A 112 13.82 11.35 19.11
C LYS A 112 15.08 10.68 19.65
N THR A 113 15.33 10.81 20.95
CA THR A 113 16.46 10.16 21.63
C THR A 113 15.96 9.19 22.71
N PRO A 114 16.13 7.86 22.56
CA PRO A 114 16.73 7.15 21.42
C PRO A 114 15.88 7.22 20.15
N LEU A 115 16.49 6.93 18.99
CA LEU A 115 15.82 6.81 17.70
C LEU A 115 14.58 5.91 17.86
N LEU A 116 13.44 6.38 17.38
CA LEU A 116 12.18 5.64 17.52
C LEU A 116 11.44 5.64 16.19
N LEU A 117 11.54 4.51 15.49
CA LEU A 117 10.79 4.24 14.26
C LEU A 117 9.30 4.03 14.57
N PRO A 118 8.37 4.35 13.65
CA PRO A 118 6.94 4.07 13.78
C PRO A 118 6.64 2.60 14.13
N GLU A 119 5.55 2.34 14.84
CA GLU A 119 5.09 0.98 15.16
C GLU A 119 4.00 0.54 14.18
N GLU A 120 4.18 -0.66 13.60
CA GLU A 120 3.19 -1.31 12.75
C GLU A 120 2.80 -2.69 13.33
N GLN A 121 1.72 -3.30 12.82
CA GLN A 121 1.29 -4.64 13.24
C GLN A 121 2.34 -5.73 12.96
N GLN A 122 3.23 -5.51 11.99
CA GLN A 122 4.32 -6.40 11.62
C GLN A 122 5.67 -5.79 12.04
N ASP A 123 6.70 -6.62 12.17
CA ASP A 123 8.05 -6.16 12.53
C ASP A 123 8.77 -5.60 11.28
N VAL A 124 8.24 -4.51 10.74
CA VAL A 124 8.73 -3.84 9.53
C VAL A 124 9.30 -2.47 9.89
N ALA A 125 10.49 -2.17 9.38
CA ALA A 125 11.18 -0.93 9.64
C ALA A 125 10.66 0.19 8.72
N LEU A 126 9.71 0.96 9.23
CA LEU A 126 9.22 2.18 8.59
C LEU A 126 10.01 3.41 9.05
N ILE A 127 9.98 4.47 8.26
CA ILE A 127 10.49 5.78 8.63
C ILE A 127 9.58 6.90 8.15
N THR A 128 9.43 7.94 8.96
CA THR A 128 8.69 9.14 8.59
C THR A 128 9.54 10.00 7.67
N LEU A 129 9.11 10.18 6.43
CA LEU A 129 9.68 11.13 5.49
C LEU A 129 8.83 12.39 5.47
N ARG A 130 9.47 13.53 5.76
CA ARG A 130 8.86 14.86 5.68
C ARG A 130 9.59 15.71 4.66
N LEU A 131 8.83 16.21 3.69
CA LEU A 131 9.29 17.15 2.66
C LEU A 131 8.72 18.52 2.96
N LEU A 132 9.60 19.52 2.99
CA LEU A 132 9.25 20.92 3.24
C LEU A 132 9.55 21.72 1.98
N LEU A 133 8.52 22.36 1.43
CA LEU A 133 8.60 23.22 0.25
C LEU A 133 8.26 24.64 0.66
N GLU A 134 9.09 25.61 0.26
CA GLU A 134 8.79 27.03 0.48
C GLU A 134 7.75 27.49 -0.56
N PRO A 135 6.64 28.12 -0.14
CA PRO A 135 5.65 28.66 -1.06
C PRO A 135 6.29 29.70 -1.99
N SER A 136 6.12 29.52 -3.30
CA SER A 136 6.63 30.47 -4.29
C SER A 136 5.70 31.67 -4.43
N ALA A 137 6.26 32.84 -4.72
CA ALA A 137 5.50 34.08 -4.87
C ALA A 137 4.94 34.22 -6.29
N GLY A 138 3.62 34.40 -6.40
CA GLY A 138 2.92 34.65 -7.66
C GLY A 138 1.99 33.51 -8.06
N PRO A 139 1.17 33.73 -9.11
CA PRO A 139 0.25 32.71 -9.60
C PRO A 139 1.03 31.56 -10.24
N GLY A 140 0.62 30.33 -9.96
CA GLY A 140 1.30 29.14 -10.44
C GLY A 140 0.71 27.85 -9.90
N THR A 141 1.09 26.73 -10.48
CA THR A 141 0.64 25.41 -10.03
C THR A 141 1.82 24.65 -9.46
N LEU A 142 1.64 24.08 -8.26
CA LEU A 142 2.58 23.14 -7.67
C LEU A 142 2.32 21.75 -8.26
N THR A 143 3.30 21.21 -8.97
CA THR A 143 3.25 19.89 -9.58
C THR A 143 4.27 18.98 -8.93
N LEU A 144 3.83 17.82 -8.46
CA LEU A 144 4.65 16.74 -7.94
C LEU A 144 4.84 15.68 -9.02
N PHE A 145 6.07 15.26 -9.24
CA PHE A 145 6.43 14.21 -10.19
C PHE A 145 6.83 12.96 -9.42
N TRP A 146 6.17 11.85 -9.74
CA TRP A 146 6.50 10.53 -9.26
C TRP A 146 7.43 9.84 -10.26
N LEU A 147 8.73 9.93 -10.02
CA LEU A 147 9.79 9.48 -10.92
C LEU A 147 10.20 8.02 -10.68
N ASP A 148 9.40 7.28 -9.93
CA ASP A 148 9.67 5.87 -9.68
C ASP A 148 9.57 5.05 -10.97
N ASP A 149 10.51 4.11 -11.11
CA ASP A 149 10.60 3.16 -12.22
C ASP A 149 10.12 1.74 -11.84
N LEU A 150 9.71 1.55 -10.57
CA LEU A 150 9.11 0.32 -10.06
C LEU A 150 7.57 0.33 -10.15
N ASP A 151 6.92 -0.66 -9.53
CA ASP A 151 5.45 -0.86 -9.58
C ASP A 151 4.66 -0.01 -8.57
N ALA A 152 5.30 0.69 -7.62
CA ALA A 152 4.58 1.36 -6.54
C ALA A 152 3.89 2.64 -7.03
N GLN A 153 2.60 2.79 -6.72
CA GLN A 153 1.88 4.03 -6.96
C GLN A 153 2.10 5.04 -5.84
N LEU A 154 2.00 6.33 -6.15
CA LEU A 154 2.04 7.41 -5.16
C LEU A 154 0.61 7.90 -4.88
N ILE A 155 0.25 7.97 -3.61
CA ILE A 155 -1.03 8.47 -3.14
C ILE A 155 -0.76 9.70 -2.28
N ILE A 156 -1.42 10.82 -2.58
CA ILE A 156 -1.36 12.04 -1.80
C ILE A 156 -2.73 12.32 -1.18
N ILE A 157 -2.76 12.46 0.14
CA ILE A 157 -3.96 12.69 0.92
C ILE A 157 -3.97 14.17 1.33
N PRO A 158 -4.81 15.03 0.71
CA PRO A 158 -4.94 16.43 1.11
C PRO A 158 -5.72 16.57 2.43
N GLU A 159 -5.64 17.75 3.07
CA GLU A 159 -6.44 18.06 4.27
C GLU A 159 -7.94 18.06 3.99
N GLU A 160 -8.33 18.52 2.80
CA GLU A 160 -9.72 18.50 2.32
C GLU A 160 -9.75 18.01 0.87
N GLY A 161 -10.72 17.18 0.53
CA GLY A 161 -10.91 16.64 -0.83
C GLY A 161 -10.62 15.14 -0.94
N ASP A 162 -10.61 14.66 -2.17
CA ASP A 162 -10.30 13.27 -2.49
C ASP A 162 -8.77 13.07 -2.64
N PRO A 163 -8.25 11.86 -2.36
CA PRO A 163 -6.83 11.56 -2.57
C PRO A 163 -6.41 11.65 -4.03
N TYR A 164 -5.22 12.20 -4.28
CA TYR A 164 -4.57 12.19 -5.59
C TYR A 164 -3.76 10.90 -5.77
N ILE A 165 -3.72 10.36 -6.99
CA ILE A 165 -2.97 9.14 -7.31
C ILE A 165 -2.09 9.39 -8.53
N ALA A 166 -0.79 9.10 -8.41
CA ALA A 166 0.14 8.99 -9.52
C ALA A 166 0.64 7.56 -9.68
N LEU A 167 0.58 7.07 -10.91
CA LEU A 167 1.26 5.84 -11.28
C LEU A 167 2.75 6.12 -11.54
N PRO A 168 3.63 5.11 -11.51
CA PRO A 168 5.04 5.26 -11.85
C PRO A 168 5.27 6.10 -13.12
N GLY A 169 6.12 7.14 -13.01
CA GLY A 169 6.38 8.13 -14.06
C GLY A 169 5.29 9.19 -14.26
N GLY A 170 4.30 9.27 -13.37
CA GLY A 170 3.19 10.22 -13.42
C GLY A 170 3.44 11.53 -12.69
N GLU A 171 2.48 12.44 -12.78
CA GLU A 171 2.50 13.74 -12.11
C GLU A 171 1.17 14.03 -11.40
N ILE A 172 1.20 14.88 -10.37
CA ILE A 172 0.05 15.33 -9.59
C ILE A 172 0.14 16.85 -9.46
N ASN A 173 -0.91 17.56 -9.85
CA ASN A 173 -1.05 18.97 -9.51
C ASN A 173 -1.61 19.05 -8.09
N LEU A 174 -0.78 19.42 -7.12
CA LEU A 174 -1.15 19.43 -5.70
C LEU A 174 -2.03 20.64 -5.35
N LEU A 175 -1.65 21.82 -5.84
CA LEU A 175 -2.40 23.07 -5.65
C LEU A 175 -2.12 24.04 -6.78
N ALA A 176 -3.02 25.00 -6.97
CA ALA A 176 -2.83 26.16 -7.82
C ALA A 176 -3.00 27.45 -7.01
N VAL A 177 -2.02 28.33 -7.06
CA VAL A 177 -2.08 29.68 -6.49
C VAL A 177 -2.59 30.62 -7.57
N ASP A 178 -3.65 31.38 -7.28
CA ASP A 178 -4.21 32.35 -8.21
C ASP A 178 -3.54 33.74 -8.11
N GLU A 179 -4.02 34.72 -8.89
CA GLU A 179 -3.49 36.10 -8.84
C GLU A 179 -3.71 36.80 -7.49
N SER A 180 -4.66 36.33 -6.67
CA SER A 180 -4.90 36.84 -5.32
C SER A 180 -3.93 36.26 -4.29
N GLY A 181 -3.17 35.23 -4.68
CA GLY A 181 -2.24 34.53 -3.80
C GLY A 181 -2.90 33.47 -2.93
N ASP A 182 -4.18 33.16 -3.18
CA ASP A 182 -4.92 32.15 -2.44
C ASP A 182 -4.69 30.77 -3.09
N PRO A 183 -4.25 29.76 -2.33
CA PRO A 183 -4.14 28.41 -2.85
C PRO A 183 -5.54 27.83 -3.09
N THR A 184 -5.68 27.20 -4.25
CA THR A 184 -6.87 26.46 -4.68
C THR A 184 -6.48 25.02 -4.94
N GLN A 185 -7.41 24.09 -4.68
CA GLN A 185 -7.14 22.65 -4.88
C GLN A 185 -6.75 22.35 -6.33
N GLY A 186 -5.74 21.50 -6.49
CA GLY A 186 -5.26 21.05 -7.80
C GLY A 186 -6.35 20.33 -8.59
N THR A 187 -6.40 20.59 -9.90
CA THR A 187 -7.58 20.23 -10.73
C THR A 187 -7.38 19.01 -11.64
N GLN A 188 -6.31 18.22 -11.49
CA GLN A 188 -6.05 17.12 -12.42
C GLN A 188 -6.71 15.80 -12.03
N GLY A 189 -7.51 15.27 -12.96
CA GLY A 189 -7.41 13.89 -13.43
C GLY A 189 -7.81 12.75 -12.48
N GLU A 190 -8.32 13.07 -11.29
CA GLU A 190 -8.72 12.12 -10.24
C GLU A 190 -9.41 10.89 -10.83
N LEU A 191 -10.46 11.08 -11.63
CA LEU A 191 -11.25 9.97 -12.14
C LEU A 191 -10.46 8.99 -13.02
N PHE A 192 -9.58 9.46 -13.91
CA PHE A 192 -8.88 8.56 -14.85
C PHE A 192 -7.73 7.83 -14.16
N ALA A 193 -6.98 8.51 -13.29
CA ALA A 193 -5.95 7.89 -12.47
C ALA A 193 -6.55 6.86 -11.52
N TRP A 194 -7.67 7.19 -10.87
CA TRP A 194 -8.43 6.27 -10.02
C TRP A 194 -8.98 5.07 -10.78
N ILE A 195 -9.58 5.28 -11.96
CA ILE A 195 -10.07 4.16 -12.80
C ILE A 195 -8.89 3.28 -13.23
N LYS A 196 -7.75 3.86 -13.62
CA LYS A 196 -6.56 3.12 -14.06
C LYS A 196 -5.90 2.38 -12.91
N SER A 197 -5.80 2.98 -11.72
CA SER A 197 -5.32 2.34 -10.49
C SER A 197 -6.24 1.18 -10.09
N GLY A 198 -7.57 1.42 -10.04
CA GLY A 198 -8.55 0.36 -9.78
C GLY A 198 -8.49 -0.79 -10.80
N PHE A 199 -8.26 -0.48 -12.08
CA PHE A 199 -8.05 -1.50 -13.12
C PHE A 199 -6.74 -2.26 -12.90
N ALA A 200 -5.62 -1.58 -12.62
CA ALA A 200 -4.33 -2.21 -12.35
C ALA A 200 -4.35 -3.09 -11.09
N HIS A 201 -5.08 -2.67 -10.06
CA HIS A 201 -5.28 -3.42 -8.82
C HIS A 201 -6.01 -4.75 -9.06
N VAL A 202 -7.01 -4.77 -9.96
CA VAL A 202 -7.78 -5.99 -10.27
C VAL A 202 -7.14 -6.81 -11.41
N VAL A 203 -6.58 -6.16 -12.43
CA VAL A 203 -6.03 -6.75 -13.65
C VAL A 203 -4.67 -6.07 -13.93
N PRO A 204 -3.53 -6.59 -13.45
CA PRO A 204 -3.15 -8.00 -13.52
C PRO A 204 -2.80 -8.69 -12.17
N LEU A 205 -2.73 -7.94 -11.06
CA LEU A 205 -2.24 -8.43 -9.75
C LEU A 205 -3.36 -9.04 -8.88
N GLY A 206 -4.61 -8.63 -9.09
CA GLY A 206 -5.79 -9.10 -8.34
C GLY A 206 -6.36 -10.45 -8.80
N ALA A 207 -5.51 -11.44 -9.12
CA ALA A 207 -5.99 -12.77 -9.50
C ALA A 207 -6.84 -13.40 -8.38
N ASP A 208 -6.51 -13.13 -7.12
CA ASP A 208 -7.30 -13.45 -5.94
C ASP A 208 -8.71 -12.80 -5.96
N HIS A 209 -8.82 -11.54 -6.38
CA HIS A 209 -10.09 -10.83 -6.52
C HIS A 209 -10.92 -11.38 -7.68
N ILE A 210 -10.28 -11.66 -8.82
CA ILE A 210 -10.94 -12.32 -9.96
C ILE A 210 -11.38 -13.73 -9.58
N LEU A 211 -10.56 -14.50 -8.85
CA LEU A 211 -10.91 -15.83 -8.35
C LEU A 211 -11.99 -15.77 -7.26
N PHE A 212 -12.05 -14.71 -6.45
CA PHE A 212 -13.14 -14.46 -5.51
C PHE A 212 -14.45 -14.15 -6.23
N ILE A 213 -14.43 -13.24 -7.20
CA ILE A 213 -15.59 -12.89 -8.02
C ILE A 213 -16.05 -14.07 -8.86
N LEU A 214 -15.13 -14.80 -9.51
CA LEU A 214 -15.43 -16.03 -10.26
C LEU A 214 -15.90 -17.13 -9.32
N GLY A 215 -15.32 -17.25 -8.13
CA GLY A 215 -15.74 -18.18 -7.09
C GLY A 215 -17.19 -17.95 -6.71
N ILE A 216 -17.57 -16.69 -6.44
CA ILE A 216 -18.94 -16.26 -6.16
C ILE A 216 -19.87 -16.44 -7.38
N PHE A 217 -19.42 -16.07 -8.58
CA PHE A 217 -20.19 -16.17 -9.82
C PHE A 217 -20.48 -17.63 -10.22
N LEU A 218 -19.51 -18.52 -10.04
CA LEU A 218 -19.65 -19.96 -10.29
C LEU A 218 -20.42 -20.68 -9.15
N LEU A 219 -20.46 -20.10 -7.93
CA LEU A 219 -21.20 -20.63 -6.78
C LEU A 219 -22.72 -20.44 -6.87
N CYS A 220 -23.23 -19.40 -7.53
CA CYS A 220 -24.66 -19.10 -7.44
C CYS A 220 -25.23 -18.41 -8.69
N PRO A 221 -26.03 -19.11 -9.51
CA PRO A 221 -26.83 -18.48 -10.57
C PRO A 221 -27.97 -17.58 -10.03
N ARG A 222 -28.19 -17.52 -8.70
CA ARG A 222 -29.28 -16.78 -8.07
C ARG A 222 -28.77 -15.76 -7.04
N LEU A 223 -29.24 -14.51 -7.15
CA LEU A 223 -28.84 -13.37 -6.31
C LEU A 223 -29.15 -13.51 -4.81
N LYS A 224 -30.18 -14.28 -4.42
CA LYS A 224 -30.66 -14.32 -3.03
C LYS A 224 -29.71 -15.01 -2.04
N PRO A 225 -29.19 -16.23 -2.29
CA PRO A 225 -28.22 -16.87 -1.39
C PRO A 225 -26.88 -16.11 -1.33
N LEU A 226 -26.48 -15.52 -2.46
CA LEU A 226 -25.26 -14.73 -2.62
C LEU A 226 -25.26 -13.48 -1.74
N LEU A 227 -26.37 -12.73 -1.72
CA LEU A 227 -26.56 -11.62 -0.80
C LEU A 227 -26.47 -12.06 0.67
N GLY A 228 -27.09 -13.20 1.02
CA GLY A 228 -27.03 -13.73 2.39
C GLY A 228 -25.61 -14.10 2.82
N GLN A 229 -24.86 -14.79 1.96
CA GLN A 229 -23.47 -15.18 2.23
C GLN A 229 -22.55 -13.96 2.32
N SER A 230 -22.69 -13.01 1.40
CA SER A 230 -21.91 -11.76 1.43
C SER A 230 -22.19 -10.96 2.70
N LEU A 231 -23.46 -10.79 3.09
CA LEU A 231 -23.82 -10.06 4.31
C LEU A 231 -23.30 -10.75 5.57
N LEU A 232 -23.36 -12.09 5.62
CA LEU A 232 -22.83 -12.85 6.76
C LEU A 232 -21.30 -12.75 6.84
N PHE A 233 -20.60 -12.78 5.70
CA PHE A 233 -19.16 -12.56 5.62
C PHE A 233 -18.78 -11.16 6.10
N THR A 234 -19.46 -10.12 5.59
CA THR A 234 -19.25 -8.74 6.03
C THR A 234 -19.50 -8.62 7.54
N LEU A 235 -20.59 -9.19 8.06
CA LEU A 235 -20.91 -9.15 9.50
C LEU A 235 -19.83 -9.84 10.34
N ALA A 236 -19.42 -11.05 9.96
CA ALA A 236 -18.38 -11.78 10.67
C ALA A 236 -17.05 -11.02 10.65
N HIS A 237 -16.66 -10.48 9.49
CA HIS A 237 -15.45 -9.69 9.33
C HIS A 237 -15.45 -8.42 10.19
N SER A 238 -16.56 -7.66 10.19
CA SER A 238 -16.72 -6.47 11.03
C SER A 238 -16.61 -6.79 12.52
N ILE A 239 -17.19 -7.92 12.96
CA ILE A 239 -17.09 -8.37 14.36
C ILE A 239 -15.64 -8.71 14.70
N THR A 240 -14.95 -9.49 13.86
CA THR A 240 -13.54 -9.86 14.10
C THR A 240 -12.61 -8.66 14.07
N LEU A 241 -12.80 -7.71 13.15
CA LEU A 241 -12.02 -6.48 13.09
C LEU A 241 -12.23 -5.63 14.34
N THR A 242 -13.48 -5.49 14.81
CA THR A 242 -13.79 -4.78 16.06
C THR A 242 -13.10 -5.41 17.26
N MET A 243 -13.06 -6.74 17.33
CA MET A 243 -12.36 -7.46 18.40
C MET A 243 -10.85 -7.30 18.33
N ALA A 244 -10.27 -7.31 17.12
CA ALA A 244 -8.84 -7.09 16.89
C ALA A 244 -8.41 -5.67 17.28
N VAL A 245 -9.14 -4.65 16.81
CA VAL A 245 -8.87 -3.23 17.13
C VAL A 245 -9.01 -2.95 18.63
N LYS A 246 -9.95 -3.61 19.32
CA LYS A 246 -10.08 -3.50 20.78
C LYS A 246 -9.03 -4.31 21.56
N GLY A 247 -8.14 -5.03 20.88
CA GLY A 247 -7.13 -5.88 21.50
C GLY A 247 -7.69 -7.06 22.30
N TRP A 248 -8.96 -7.42 22.08
CA TRP A 248 -9.59 -8.55 22.79
C TRP A 248 -9.10 -9.89 22.29
N VAL A 249 -8.64 -9.94 21.03
CA VAL A 249 -8.06 -11.15 20.45
C VAL A 249 -6.93 -10.78 19.51
N SER A 250 -5.75 -11.39 19.70
CA SER A 250 -4.65 -11.35 18.74
C SER A 250 -4.59 -12.70 18.03
N PHE A 251 -4.73 -12.66 16.71
CA PHE A 251 -4.57 -13.84 15.87
C PHE A 251 -3.39 -13.59 14.94
N ASN A 252 -2.64 -14.64 14.62
CA ASN A 252 -1.65 -14.56 13.57
C ASN A 252 -2.37 -14.58 12.21
N THR A 253 -2.21 -13.50 11.45
CA THR A 253 -2.89 -13.20 10.18
C THR A 253 -2.76 -14.33 9.16
N THR A 254 -1.59 -14.98 9.09
CA THR A 254 -1.32 -16.08 8.16
C THR A 254 -2.28 -17.25 8.34
N TYR A 255 -2.64 -17.62 9.58
CA TYR A 255 -3.58 -18.71 9.81
C TYR A 255 -5.02 -18.35 9.40
N ILE A 256 -5.40 -17.08 9.55
CA ILE A 256 -6.72 -16.58 9.15
C ILE A 256 -6.85 -16.63 7.62
N GLU A 257 -5.83 -16.16 6.90
CA GLU A 257 -5.79 -16.18 5.44
C GLU A 257 -5.92 -17.61 4.88
N ILE A 258 -5.17 -18.56 5.46
CA ILE A 258 -5.26 -19.98 5.09
C ILE A 258 -6.67 -20.53 5.34
N LEU A 259 -7.29 -20.22 6.49
CA LEU A 259 -8.64 -20.67 6.81
C LEU A 259 -9.69 -20.08 5.87
N ILE A 260 -9.59 -18.79 5.54
CA ILE A 260 -10.49 -18.12 4.59
C ILE A 260 -10.35 -18.78 3.21
N ALA A 261 -9.14 -18.91 2.68
CA ALA A 261 -8.88 -19.54 1.39
C ALA A 261 -9.40 -20.98 1.34
N THR A 262 -9.16 -21.76 2.41
CA THR A 262 -9.64 -23.14 2.52
C THR A 262 -11.17 -23.22 2.55
N SER A 263 -11.82 -22.29 3.26
CA SER A 263 -13.29 -22.24 3.34
C SER A 263 -13.94 -21.94 1.99
N ILE A 264 -13.36 -21.00 1.22
CA ILE A 264 -13.82 -20.65 -0.13
C ILE A 264 -13.61 -21.83 -1.07
N ALA A 265 -12.43 -22.45 -1.03
CA ALA A 265 -12.12 -23.63 -1.85
C ALA A 265 -13.07 -24.80 -1.56
N TRP A 266 -13.38 -25.05 -0.29
CA TRP A 266 -14.33 -26.10 0.12
C TRP A 266 -15.73 -25.85 -0.43
N ILE A 267 -16.26 -24.62 -0.28
CA ILE A 267 -17.57 -24.26 -0.82
C ILE A 267 -17.57 -24.36 -2.36
N GLY A 268 -16.47 -23.99 -3.02
CA GLY A 268 -16.28 -24.16 -4.46
C GLY A 268 -16.39 -25.62 -4.91
N ILE A 269 -15.70 -26.53 -4.20
CA ILE A 269 -15.75 -27.97 -4.47
C ILE A 269 -17.16 -28.53 -4.20
N GLU A 270 -17.78 -28.14 -3.09
CA GLU A 270 -19.12 -28.57 -2.72
C GLU A 270 -20.14 -28.22 -3.82
N ASN A 271 -20.10 -27.01 -4.36
CA ASN A 271 -21.02 -26.58 -5.43
C ASN A 271 -20.75 -27.27 -6.78
N LEU A 272 -19.50 -27.59 -7.09
CA LEU A 272 -19.17 -28.34 -8.31
C LEU A 272 -19.62 -29.81 -8.24
N TRP A 273 -19.57 -30.41 -7.05
CA TRP A 273 -19.90 -31.83 -6.86
C TRP A 273 -21.39 -32.07 -6.55
N LEU A 274 -22.04 -31.15 -5.83
CA LEU A 274 -23.48 -31.18 -5.59
C LEU A 274 -24.19 -30.46 -6.74
N LYS A 275 -24.53 -31.21 -7.80
CA LYS A 275 -25.39 -30.75 -8.92
C LYS A 275 -26.81 -30.27 -8.53
N LYS A 276 -27.09 -30.08 -7.24
CA LYS A 276 -28.34 -29.54 -6.72
C LYS A 276 -28.07 -28.66 -5.50
N VAL A 277 -27.77 -27.40 -5.75
CA VAL A 277 -28.26 -26.33 -4.89
C VAL A 277 -28.95 -25.33 -5.82
N GLY A 278 -30.27 -25.42 -5.88
CA GLY A 278 -31.15 -24.56 -6.66
C GLY A 278 -32.46 -24.40 -5.93
#